data_AF-S5XVQ9-F1
#
_entry.id   AF-S5XVQ9-F1
#
_cell.length_a   1.000
_cell.length_b   1.000
_cell.length_c   1.000
_cell.angle_alpha   90.00
_cell.angle_beta   90.00
_cell.angle_gamma   90.00
#
_symmetry.space_group_name_H-M   'P 1'
#
loop_
_entity.id
_entity.type
_entity.pdbx_description
1 polymer ?
#
loop_
_entity_poly.entity_id
_entity_poly.type
_entity_poly.pdbx_seq_one_letter_code
_entity_poly.pdbx_strand_id
1 'polypeptide(L)'
;MGTAIFSDDFKRDAVAQITERGYPVSEVSERLGVSKHSLYAWKRKFAKTASGETEKDAEIRLLKRELARVSEERDILKKATAYFARDAK
;
A
#
# COMPACT_ATOMS: atom_id res chain seq x y z
N MET A 1 24.04 11.15 21.56
CA MET A 1 22.76 11.66 21.01
C MET A 1 21.74 10.53 21.12
N GLY A 2 20.83 10.61 22.09
CA GLY A 2 19.79 9.58 22.26
C GLY A 2 18.84 9.58 21.07
N THR A 3 18.51 8.40 20.55
CA THR A 3 17.57 8.25 19.43
C THR A 3 16.17 8.57 19.95
N ALA A 4 15.73 9.82 19.82
CA ALA A 4 14.34 10.19 20.14
C ALA A 4 13.41 9.36 19.23
N ILE A 5 12.57 8.52 19.85
CA ILE A 5 11.60 7.69 19.14
C ILE A 5 10.35 8.55 18.89
N PHE A 6 10.31 9.16 17.71
CA PHE A 6 9.10 9.85 17.24
C PHE A 6 8.05 8.84 16.73
N SER A 7 6.76 9.12 16.96
CA SER A 7 5.65 8.33 16.41
C SER A 7 5.59 8.39 14.89
N ASP A 8 4.97 7.42 14.23
CA ASP A 8 4.86 7.42 12.76
C ASP A 8 3.98 8.60 12.29
N ASP A 9 2.91 8.92 13.01
CA ASP A 9 2.02 10.06 12.73
C ASP A 9 2.78 11.38 12.74
N PHE A 10 3.62 11.62 13.76
CA PHE A 10 4.45 12.81 13.84
C PHE A 10 5.41 12.90 12.63
N LYS A 11 6.00 11.78 12.23
CA LYS A 11 6.91 11.73 11.07
C LYS A 11 6.16 12.00 9.77
N ARG A 12 4.93 11.50 9.62
CA ARG A 12 4.08 11.74 8.46
C ARG A 12 3.70 13.21 8.36
N ASP A 13 3.24 13.82 9.45
CA ASP A 13 2.89 15.24 9.49
C ASP A 13 4.09 16.14 9.16
N ALA A 14 5.27 15.82 9.72
CA ALA A 14 6.50 16.55 9.40
C ALA A 14 6.88 16.44 7.91
N VAL A 15 6.67 15.26 7.30
CA VAL A 15 6.91 15.06 5.86
C VAL A 15 5.86 15.78 5.02
N ALA A 16 4.57 15.76 5.41
CA ALA A 16 3.48 16.45 4.73
C ALA A 16 3.70 17.97 4.68
N GLN A 17 4.26 18.57 5.74
CA GLN A 17 4.67 19.98 5.72
C GLN A 17 5.68 20.28 4.59
N ILE A 18 6.56 19.34 4.26
CA ILE A 18 7.57 19.49 3.21
C ILE A 18 6.98 19.19 1.82
N THR A 19 6.22 18.10 1.69
CA THR A 19 5.77 17.59 0.38
C THR A 19 4.47 18.20 -0.10
N GLU A 20 3.53 18.48 0.81
CA GLU A 20 2.20 18.98 0.47
C GLU A 20 2.13 20.50 0.62
N ARG A 21 2.70 21.04 1.71
CA ARG A 21 2.69 22.48 1.98
C ARG A 21 3.91 23.21 1.40
N GLY A 22 4.92 22.48 0.93
CA GLY A 22 6.08 23.04 0.24
C GLY A 22 7.09 23.75 1.15
N TYR A 23 7.02 23.59 2.47
CA TYR A 23 7.99 24.23 3.37
C TYR A 23 9.41 23.68 3.17
N PRO A 24 10.45 24.53 3.25
CA PRO A 24 11.84 24.08 3.21
C PRO A 24 12.15 23.14 4.37
N VAL A 25 12.97 22.11 4.10
CA VAL A 25 13.41 21.14 5.13
C VAL A 25 14.13 21.84 6.29
N SER A 26 14.83 22.95 6.02
CA SER A 26 15.48 23.74 7.05
C SER A 26 14.50 24.39 8.01
N GLU A 27 13.45 25.02 7.49
CA GLU A 27 12.42 25.67 8.30
C GLU A 27 11.68 24.65 9.17
N VAL A 28 11.30 23.50 8.57
CA VAL A 28 10.63 22.42 9.30
C VAL A 28 11.54 21.79 10.37
N SER A 29 12.83 21.66 10.07
CA SER A 29 13.84 21.15 11.01
C SER A 29 13.96 22.05 12.24
N GLU A 30 14.05 23.37 12.02
CA GLU A 30 14.16 24.36 13.08
C GLU A 30 12.86 24.44 13.91
N ARG A 31 11.70 24.49 13.25
CA ARG A 31 10.39 24.57 13.90
C ARG A 31 10.09 23.34 14.78
N LEU A 32 10.45 22.14 14.32
CA LEU A 32 10.13 20.90 15.02
C LEU A 32 11.25 20.43 15.95
N GLY A 33 12.42 21.09 15.94
CA GLY A 33 13.60 20.65 16.71
C GLY A 33 14.15 19.29 16.26
N VAL A 34 13.95 18.93 14.99
CA VAL A 34 14.34 17.63 14.42
C VAL A 34 15.46 17.84 13.42
N SER A 35 16.45 16.94 13.36
CA SER A 35 17.52 17.05 12.36
C SER A 35 16.99 16.96 10.91
N LYS A 36 17.56 17.77 10.01
CA LYS A 36 17.29 17.70 8.56
C LYS A 36 17.50 16.28 8.01
N HIS A 37 18.51 15.58 8.53
CA HIS A 37 18.80 14.19 8.16
C HIS A 37 17.61 13.25 8.45
N SER A 38 16.99 13.37 9.64
CA SER A 38 15.80 12.60 9.99
C SER A 38 14.63 12.89 9.05
N LEU A 39 14.39 14.17 8.72
CA LEU A 39 13.34 14.56 7.79
C LEU A 39 13.53 13.94 6.39
N TYR A 40 14.76 13.97 5.86
CA TYR A 40 15.07 13.29 4.60
C TYR A 40 14.90 11.77 4.67
N ALA A 41 15.28 11.15 5.79
CA ALA A 41 15.09 9.72 5.99
C ALA A 41 13.61 9.34 6.03
N TRP A 42 12.76 10.13 6.70
CA TRP A 42 11.31 9.90 6.74
C TRP A 42 10.66 10.13 5.38
N LYS A 43 11.07 11.18 4.65
CA LYS A 43 10.59 11.43 3.28
C LYS A 43 10.85 10.22 2.36
N ARG A 44 12.05 9.63 2.43
CA ARG A 44 12.38 8.41 1.66
C ARG A 44 11.56 7.20 2.13
N LYS A 45 11.38 7.02 3.44
CA LYS A 45 10.59 5.92 4.02
C LYS A 45 9.15 5.94 3.48
N PHE A 46 8.46 7.08 3.57
CA PHE A 46 7.06 7.18 3.19
C PHE A 46 6.84 7.22 1.68
N ALA A 47 7.79 7.74 0.89
CA ALA A 47 7.74 7.62 -0.56
C ALA A 47 7.79 6.14 -1.02
N LYS A 48 8.62 5.31 -0.38
CA LYS A 48 8.70 3.88 -0.67
C LYS A 48 7.43 3.13 -0.27
N THR A 49 6.83 3.48 0.86
CA THR A 49 5.56 2.88 1.31
C THR A 49 4.43 3.18 0.35
N ALA A 50 4.27 4.43 -0.11
CA ALA A 50 3.23 4.81 -1.06
C ALA A 50 3.35 4.04 -2.38
N SER A 51 4.57 3.89 -2.93
CA SER A 51 4.82 3.10 -4.14
C SER A 51 4.44 1.62 -3.94
N GLY A 52 4.89 1.02 -2.83
CA GLY A 52 4.63 -0.40 -2.55
C GLY A 52 3.16 -0.72 -2.26
N GLU A 53 2.39 0.22 -1.70
CA GLU A 53 0.94 0.06 -1.51
C GLU A 53 0.20 0.05 -2.85
N THR A 54 0.56 0.95 -3.77
CA THR A 54 -0.07 0.99 -5.11
C THR A 54 0.20 -0.26 -5.94
N GLU A 55 1.42 -0.82 -5.86
CA GLU A 55 1.79 -2.07 -6.54
C GLU A 55 1.00 -3.26 -5.98
N LYS A 56 0.91 -3.38 -4.66
CA LYS A 56 0.11 -4.43 -4.00
C LYS A 56 -1.36 -4.34 -4.34
N ASP A 57 -1.93 -3.14 -4.39
CA ASP A 57 -3.33 -2.95 -4.77
C ASP A 57 -3.60 -3.37 -6.22
N ALA A 58 -2.66 -3.11 -7.13
CA ALA A 58 -2.76 -3.58 -8.50
C ALA A 58 -2.73 -5.11 -8.58
N GLU A 59 -1.83 -5.74 -7.84
CA GLU A 59 -1.73 -7.20 -7.76
C GLU A 59 -2.99 -7.83 -7.16
N ILE A 60 -3.53 -7.26 -6.08
CA ILE A 60 -4.79 -7.71 -5.47
C ILE A 60 -5.94 -7.65 -6.49
N ARG A 61 -6.02 -6.58 -7.29
CA ARG A 61 -7.05 -6.48 -8.34
C ARG A 61 -6.89 -7.55 -9.42
N LEU A 62 -5.67 -7.88 -9.81
CA LEU A 62 -5.40 -8.95 -10.79
C LEU A 62 -5.78 -10.32 -10.21
N LEU A 63 -5.35 -10.62 -8.99
CA LEU A 63 -5.65 -11.88 -8.32
C LEU A 63 -7.15 -12.08 -8.13
N LYS A 64 -7.90 -11.03 -7.77
CA LYS A 64 -9.37 -11.09 -7.65
C LYS A 64 -10.05 -11.43 -8.99
N ARG A 65 -9.56 -10.90 -10.11
CA ARG A 65 -10.11 -11.24 -11.45
C ARG A 65 -9.83 -12.70 -11.80
N GLU A 66 -8.60 -13.15 -11.57
CA GLU A 66 -8.22 -14.52 -11.87
C GLU A 66 -8.99 -15.52 -11.02
N LEU A 67 -9.18 -15.22 -9.73
CA LEU A 67 -9.98 -16.04 -8.83
C LEU A 67 -11.45 -16.11 -9.28
N ALA A 68 -12.02 -15.00 -9.78
CA ALA A 68 -13.37 -15.00 -10.33
C ALA A 68 -13.49 -15.88 -11.57
N ARG A 69 -12.54 -15.75 -12.52
CA ARG A 69 -12.47 -16.56 -13.74
C ARG A 69 -12.40 -18.06 -13.42
N VAL A 70 -11.45 -18.45 -12.58
CA VAL A 70 -11.26 -19.86 -12.20
C VAL A 70 -12.46 -20.41 -11.43
N SER A 71 -13.11 -19.58 -10.61
CA SER A 71 -14.34 -19.99 -9.90
C SER A 71 -15.48 -20.24 -10.88
N GLU A 72 -15.64 -19.38 -11.88
CA GLU A 72 -16.65 -19.55 -12.94
C GLU A 72 -16.40 -20.81 -13.77
N GLU A 73 -15.17 -21.06 -14.21
CA GLU A 73 -14.78 -22.27 -14.94
C GLU A 73 -15.10 -23.54 -14.14
N ARG A 74 -14.76 -23.56 -12.86
CA ARG A 74 -15.09 -24.67 -11.96
C ARG A 74 -16.61 -24.86 -11.86
N ASP A 75 -17.36 -23.79 -11.75
CA ASP A 75 -18.82 -23.86 -11.59
C ASP A 75 -19.52 -24.30 -12.88
N ILE A 76 -19.02 -23.91 -14.05
CA ILE A 76 -19.45 -24.43 -15.36
C ILE A 76 -19.18 -25.93 -15.42
N LEU A 77 -17.97 -26.38 -15.06
CA LEU A 77 -17.62 -27.80 -15.08
C LEU A 77 -18.53 -28.62 -14.15
N LYS A 78 -18.80 -28.12 -12.94
CA LYS A 78 -19.74 -28.75 -11.99
C LYS A 78 -21.16 -28.85 -12.56
N LYS A 79 -21.63 -27.82 -13.26
CA LYS A 79 -22.95 -27.85 -13.91
C LYS A 79 -23.00 -28.89 -15.03
N ALA A 80 -21.94 -28.96 -15.85
CA ALA A 80 -21.84 -29.95 -16.92
C ALA A 80 -21.83 -31.39 -16.38
N THR A 81 -21.01 -31.68 -15.36
CA THR A 81 -20.98 -33.02 -14.76
C THR A 81 -22.32 -33.41 -14.14
N ALA A 82 -23.00 -32.47 -13.47
CA ALA A 82 -24.34 -32.70 -12.95
C ALA A 82 -25.38 -32.96 -14.06
N TYR A 83 -25.27 -32.28 -15.19
CA TYR A 83 -26.13 -32.52 -16.36
C TYR A 83 -25.91 -33.94 -16.91
N PHE A 84 -24.67 -34.32 -17.21
CA PHE A 84 -24.34 -35.63 -17.75
C PHE A 84 -24.70 -36.80 -16.81
N ALA A 85 -24.56 -36.61 -15.49
CA ALA A 85 -24.96 -37.62 -14.51
C ALA A 85 -26.48 -37.87 -14.45
N ARG A 86 -27.31 -36.89 -14.87
CA ARG A 86 -28.76 -37.03 -14.92
C ARG A 86 -29.24 -37.76 -16.17
N ASP A 87 -28.57 -37.54 -17.31
CA ASP A 87 -28.90 -38.18 -18.59
C ASP A 87 -28.43 -39.65 -18.67
N ALA A 88 -27.54 -40.08 -17.77
CA ALA A 88 -27.03 -41.46 -17.69
C ALA A 88 -27.95 -42.44 -16.93
N LYS A 89 -29.18 -42.03 -16.60
CA LYS A 89 -30.18 -42.81 -15.86
C LYS A 89 -31.43 -43.03 -16.69
#